data_AF-A0A530YQ07-F1
#
_entry.id   AF-A0A530YQ07-F1
#
_cell.length_a   1.000
_cell.length_b   1.000
_cell.length_c   1.000
_cell.angle_alpha   90.00
_cell.angle_beta   90.00
_cell.angle_gamma   90.00
#
_symmetry.space_group_name_H-M   'P 1'
#
loop_
_entity.id
_entity.type
_entity.pdbx_description
1 polymer ?
#
loop_
_entity_poly.entity_id
_entity_poly.type
_entity_poly.pdbx_seq_one_letter_code
_entity_poly.pdbx_strand_id
1 'polypeptide(L)'
;MTEEPSERLIEQRIRNRIYEILEILADCDAGVDLVGIKGYFYLFEDFVHRPSIEAGTSALSREERSVVLEIAEFLEAASETNPDFTKAEFIHSDWPGRIAPAARNARRLFLARGLFSEKIEEREPGQPAVVAAGR
;
A
#
# COMPACT_ATOMS: atom_id res chain seq x y z
N MET A 1 -22.32 -19.79 -8.64
CA MET A 1 -20.87 -20.06 -8.68
C MET A 1 -20.18 -18.71 -8.59
N THR A 2 -19.49 -18.42 -7.50
CA THR A 2 -18.59 -17.25 -7.45
C THR A 2 -17.36 -17.63 -8.27
N GLU A 3 -17.28 -17.14 -9.51
CA GLU A 3 -16.03 -17.21 -10.27
C GLU A 3 -14.91 -16.59 -9.41
N GLU A 4 -13.79 -17.30 -9.30
CA GLU A 4 -12.62 -16.75 -8.63
C GLU A 4 -12.13 -15.51 -9.41
N PRO A 5 -11.77 -14.43 -8.70
CA PRO A 5 -11.26 -13.24 -9.36
C PRO A 5 -9.96 -13.56 -10.09
N SER A 6 -9.76 -12.96 -11.26
CA SER A 6 -8.51 -13.09 -11.99
C SER A 6 -7.33 -12.48 -11.22
N GLU A 7 -6.12 -12.93 -11.56
CA GLU A 7 -4.87 -12.37 -11.00
C GLU A 7 -4.80 -10.85 -11.20
N ARG A 8 -5.19 -10.36 -12.38
CA ARG A 8 -5.22 -8.93 -12.68
C ARG A 8 -6.15 -8.15 -11.73
N LEU A 9 -7.35 -8.68 -11.48
CA LEU A 9 -8.31 -8.05 -10.58
C LEU A 9 -7.83 -8.10 -9.12
N ILE A 10 -7.16 -9.18 -8.72
CA ILE A 10 -6.51 -9.28 -7.40
C ILE A 10 -5.43 -8.21 -7.26
N GLU A 11 -4.53 -8.05 -8.23
CA GLU A 11 -3.47 -7.03 -8.19
C GLU A 11 -4.02 -5.60 -8.13
N GLN A 12 -5.09 -5.31 -8.87
CA GLN A 12 -5.77 -4.01 -8.80
C GLN A 12 -6.31 -3.71 -7.40
N ARG A 13 -6.97 -4.70 -6.79
CA ARG A 13 -7.49 -4.57 -5.42
C ARG A 13 -6.35 -4.38 -4.43
N ILE A 14 -5.25 -5.14 -4.57
CA ILE A 14 -4.05 -4.98 -3.73
C ILE A 14 -3.50 -3.55 -3.85
N ARG A 15 -3.37 -2.99 -5.06
CA ARG A 15 -2.95 -1.58 -5.22
C ARG A 15 -3.88 -0.61 -4.49
N ASN A 16 -5.20 -0.82 -4.57
CA ASN A 16 -6.15 0.03 -3.83
C ASN A 16 -5.99 -0.13 -2.31
N ARG A 17 -5.74 -1.34 -1.81
CA ARG A 17 -5.46 -1.55 -0.37
C ARG A 17 -4.15 -0.90 0.06
N ILE A 18 -3.10 -0.96 -0.76
CA ILE A 18 -1.86 -0.21 -0.53
C ILE A 18 -2.17 1.29 -0.42
N TYR A 19 -3.00 1.84 -1.30
CA TYR A 19 -3.42 3.25 -1.20
C TYR A 19 -4.08 3.56 0.16
N GLU A 20 -5.03 2.74 0.61
CA GLU A 20 -5.69 2.92 1.91
C GLU A 20 -4.70 2.87 3.09
N ILE A 21 -3.72 1.98 3.04
CA ILE A 21 -2.65 1.89 4.04
C ILE A 21 -1.80 3.17 4.03
N LEU A 22 -1.47 3.70 2.85
CA LEU A 22 -0.74 4.97 2.73
C LEU A 22 -1.52 6.15 3.35
N GLU A 23 -2.85 6.13 3.34
CA GLU A 23 -3.66 7.14 4.04
C GLU A 23 -3.44 7.09 5.55
N ILE A 24 -3.45 5.88 6.13
CA ILE A 24 -3.21 5.67 7.56
C ILE A 24 -1.79 6.13 7.94
N LEU A 25 -0.77 5.71 7.18
CA LEU A 25 0.62 6.10 7.46
C LEU A 25 0.84 7.62 7.29
N ALA A 26 0.15 8.25 6.36
CA ALA A 26 0.23 9.69 6.11
C ALA A 26 -0.32 10.54 7.27
N ASP A 27 -1.20 9.97 8.10
CA ASP A 27 -1.83 10.64 9.24
C ASP A 27 -0.97 10.63 10.51
N CYS A 28 0.26 10.10 10.45
CA CYS A 28 1.25 10.14 11.54
C CYS A 28 0.67 9.49 12.81
N ASP A 29 0.70 10.21 13.93
CA ASP A 29 0.27 9.71 15.24
C ASP A 29 -1.21 9.27 15.23
N ALA A 30 -2.06 10.01 14.49
CA ALA A 30 -3.47 9.66 14.34
C ALA A 30 -3.65 8.33 13.60
N GLY A 31 -2.77 8.01 12.66
CA GLY A 31 -2.71 6.71 12.01
C GLY A 31 -2.39 5.59 13.00
N VAL A 32 -1.38 5.80 13.86
CA VAL A 32 -1.02 4.85 14.93
C VAL A 32 -2.19 4.66 15.91
N ASP A 33 -2.88 5.73 16.29
CA ASP A 33 -4.03 5.66 17.18
C ASP A 33 -5.21 4.88 16.59
N LEU A 34 -5.43 4.99 15.28
CA LEU A 34 -6.52 4.32 14.58
C LEU A 34 -6.37 2.80 14.57
N VAL A 35 -5.16 2.31 14.29
CA VAL A 35 -4.92 0.86 14.06
C VAL A 35 -4.14 0.18 15.19
N GLY A 36 -3.64 0.96 16.14
CA GLY A 36 -2.72 0.50 17.18
C GLY A 36 -1.34 0.14 16.62
N ILE A 37 -0.35 -0.02 17.49
CA ILE A 37 1.04 -0.26 17.07
C ILE A 37 1.20 -1.54 16.22
N LYS A 38 0.54 -2.64 16.61
CA LYS A 38 0.59 -3.89 15.86
C LYS A 38 -0.04 -3.75 14.48
N GLY A 39 -1.21 -3.11 14.40
CA GLY A 39 -1.86 -2.85 13.12
C GLY A 39 -1.01 -1.95 12.22
N TYR A 40 -0.32 -0.98 12.80
CA TYR A 40 0.54 -0.05 12.06
C TYR A 40 1.67 -0.77 11.29
N PHE A 41 2.26 -1.82 11.86
CA PHE A 41 3.27 -2.64 11.19
C PHE A 41 2.66 -3.74 10.31
N TYR A 42 1.67 -4.49 10.82
CA TYR A 42 1.12 -5.65 10.11
C TYR A 42 0.31 -5.27 8.87
N LEU A 43 -0.36 -4.11 8.84
CA LEU A 43 -1.09 -3.67 7.66
C LEU A 43 -0.20 -3.58 6.42
N PHE A 44 1.07 -3.28 6.60
CA PHE A 44 1.99 -3.25 5.47
C PHE A 44 2.48 -4.66 5.10
N GLU A 45 2.86 -5.48 6.08
CA GLU A 45 3.29 -6.88 5.86
C GLU A 45 2.21 -7.73 5.16
N ASP A 46 0.95 -7.55 5.54
CA ASP A 46 -0.18 -8.32 5.02
C ASP A 46 -0.47 -8.04 3.53
N PHE A 47 -0.12 -6.84 3.03
CA PHE A 47 -0.47 -6.40 1.67
C PHE A 47 0.75 -6.14 0.78
N VAL A 48 1.95 -6.09 1.34
CA VAL A 48 3.20 -5.84 0.63
C VAL A 48 4.10 -7.07 0.73
N HIS A 49 3.77 -8.07 -0.07
CA HIS A 49 4.70 -9.18 -0.33
C HIS A 49 5.83 -8.69 -1.26
N ARG A 50 6.96 -8.26 -0.66
CA ARG A 50 8.12 -7.68 -1.37
C ARG A 50 8.53 -8.46 -2.63
N PRO A 51 8.68 -9.80 -2.62
CA PRO A 51 9.05 -10.53 -3.83
C PRO A 51 8.05 -10.38 -4.98
N SER A 52 6.75 -10.25 -4.68
CA SER A 52 5.72 -10.02 -5.71
C SER A 52 5.81 -8.60 -6.28
N ILE A 53 6.09 -7.61 -5.44
CA ILE A 53 6.29 -6.22 -5.90
C ILE A 53 7.54 -6.12 -6.78
N GLU A 54 8.64 -6.74 -6.35
CA GLU A 54 9.92 -6.76 -7.08
C GLU A 54 9.84 -7.54 -8.40
N ALA A 55 9.12 -8.67 -8.43
CA ALA A 55 8.81 -9.43 -9.64
C ALA A 55 7.93 -8.62 -10.62
N GLY A 56 7.26 -7.58 -10.12
CA GLY A 56 6.62 -6.56 -10.93
C GLY A 56 5.14 -6.79 -11.18
N THR A 57 4.33 -6.76 -10.11
CA THR A 57 2.85 -6.75 -10.21
C THR A 57 2.38 -5.76 -11.28
N SER A 58 1.41 -6.17 -12.11
CA SER A 58 1.00 -5.39 -13.29
C SER A 58 0.22 -4.11 -12.93
N ALA A 59 -0.34 -4.02 -11.71
CA ALA A 59 -1.12 -2.87 -11.27
C ALA A 59 -0.28 -1.67 -10.83
N LEU A 60 0.90 -1.91 -10.26
CA LEU A 60 1.77 -0.85 -9.78
C LEU A 60 2.62 -0.30 -10.94
N SER A 61 2.70 1.03 -11.07
CA SER A 61 3.70 1.63 -11.95
C SER A 61 5.11 1.40 -11.40
N ARG A 62 6.14 1.64 -12.21
CA ARG A 62 7.53 1.56 -11.76
C ARG A 62 7.80 2.48 -10.56
N GLU A 63 7.26 3.69 -10.62
CA GLU A 63 7.39 4.71 -9.59
C GLU A 63 6.64 4.29 -8.32
N GLU A 64 5.43 3.75 -8.46
CA GLU A 64 4.65 3.25 -7.32
C GLU A 64 5.35 2.10 -6.60
N ARG A 65 5.93 1.15 -7.35
CA ARG A 65 6.74 0.08 -6.75
C ARG A 65 7.92 0.63 -5.96
N SER A 66 8.64 1.61 -6.51
CA SER A 66 9.79 2.22 -5.85
C SER A 66 9.40 2.84 -4.51
N VAL A 67 8.32 3.63 -4.46
CA VAL A 67 7.91 4.30 -3.21
C VAL A 67 7.32 3.33 -2.20
N VAL A 68 6.66 2.26 -2.63
CA VAL A 68 6.18 1.20 -1.72
C VAL A 68 7.37 0.50 -1.07
N LEU A 69 8.41 0.15 -1.84
CA LEU A 69 9.61 -0.48 -1.29
C LEU A 69 10.36 0.44 -0.32
N GLU A 70 10.43 1.75 -0.59
CA GLU A 70 11.01 2.73 0.33
C GLU A 70 10.25 2.79 1.67
N ILE A 71 8.91 2.79 1.62
CA ILE A 71 8.08 2.78 2.84
C ILE A 71 8.24 1.48 3.62
N ALA A 72 8.37 0.35 2.91
CA ALA A 72 8.65 -0.94 3.51
C ALA A 72 9.96 -0.91 4.32
N GLU A 73 11.02 -0.30 3.76
CA GLU A 73 12.31 -0.14 4.44
C GLU A 73 12.20 0.74 5.69
N PHE A 74 11.41 1.81 5.65
CA PHE A 74 11.17 2.62 6.84
C PHE A 74 10.46 1.84 7.95
N LEU A 75 9.45 1.04 7.59
CA LEU A 75 8.69 0.24 8.55
C LEU A 75 9.53 -0.88 9.15
N GLU A 76 10.34 -1.57 8.35
CA GLU A 76 11.30 -2.56 8.84
C GLU A 76 12.32 -1.94 9.78
N ALA A 77 12.94 -0.81 9.41
CA ALA A 77 13.90 -0.13 10.27
C ALA A 77 13.26 0.34 11.59
N ALA A 78 12.00 0.81 11.54
CA ALA A 78 11.23 1.18 12.72
C ALA A 78 10.91 -0.02 13.61
N SER A 79 10.61 -1.18 13.03
CA SER A 79 10.34 -2.43 13.74
C SER A 79 11.60 -2.97 14.41
N GLU A 80 12.74 -3.01 13.70
CA GLU A 80 14.03 -3.49 14.20
C GLU A 80 14.59 -2.63 15.35
N THR A 81 14.39 -1.32 15.28
CA THR A 81 14.87 -0.40 16.33
C THR A 81 14.04 -0.52 17.61
N ASN A 82 12.78 -0.95 17.48
CA ASN A 82 11.78 -0.78 18.53
C ASN A 82 10.90 -2.03 18.76
N PRO A 83 11.49 -3.24 18.89
CA PRO A 83 10.71 -4.48 18.92
C PRO A 83 9.70 -4.54 20.07
N ASP A 84 9.95 -3.79 21.17
CA ASP A 84 9.15 -3.83 22.40
C ASP A 84 8.39 -2.53 22.69
N PHE A 85 8.30 -1.59 21.75
CA PHE A 85 7.62 -0.32 22.01
C PHE A 85 6.14 -0.52 22.35
N THR A 86 5.69 0.19 23.38
CA THR A 86 4.27 0.51 23.57
C THR A 86 3.82 1.51 22.52
N LYS A 87 2.49 1.61 22.32
CA LYS A 87 1.91 2.63 21.43
C LYS A 87 2.41 4.04 21.76
N ALA A 88 2.49 4.37 23.06
CA ALA A 88 2.94 5.68 23.50
C ALA A 88 4.42 5.92 23.16
N GLU A 89 5.30 4.95 23.40
CA GLU A 89 6.72 5.07 23.05
C GLU A 89 6.94 5.23 21.55
N PHE A 90 6.15 4.53 20.72
CA PHE A 90 6.21 4.68 19.27
C PHE A 90 5.75 6.07 18.81
N ILE A 91 4.65 6.59 19.34
CA ILE A 91 4.16 7.94 19.02
C ILE A 91 5.16 9.03 19.46
N HIS A 92 5.78 8.88 20.63
CA HIS A 92 6.79 9.84 21.12
C HIS A 92 8.16 9.66 20.46
N SER A 93 8.33 8.62 19.63
CA SER A 93 9.52 8.46 18.79
C SER A 93 9.41 9.31 17.53
N ASP A 94 10.54 9.50 16.83
CA ASP A 94 10.53 10.20 15.55
C ASP A 94 9.99 9.35 14.39
N TRP A 95 9.64 8.08 14.60
CA TRP A 95 9.29 7.16 13.51
C TRP A 95 8.01 7.55 12.75
N PRO A 96 6.86 7.82 13.41
CA PRO A 96 5.66 8.31 12.70
C PRO A 96 5.96 9.57 11.89
N GLY A 97 6.70 10.52 12.48
CA GLY A 97 7.11 11.77 11.84
C GLY A 97 8.04 11.59 10.64
N ARG A 98 8.83 10.52 10.61
CA ARG A 98 9.71 10.16 9.47
C ARG A 98 8.97 9.40 8.37
N ILE A 99 8.02 8.53 8.74
CA ILE A 99 7.24 7.70 7.79
C ILE A 99 6.17 8.54 7.08
N ALA A 100 5.46 9.40 7.81
CA ALA A 100 4.30 10.11 7.28
C ALA A 100 4.60 10.99 6.05
N PRO A 101 5.73 11.72 5.94
CA PRO A 101 6.08 12.46 4.73
C PRO A 101 6.24 11.56 3.50
N ALA A 102 6.91 10.41 3.64
CA ALA A 102 7.06 9.45 2.55
C ALA A 102 5.70 8.88 2.12
N ALA A 103 4.86 8.51 3.09
CA ALA A 103 3.51 8.02 2.84
C ALA A 103 2.62 9.07 2.13
N ARG A 104 2.68 10.34 2.51
CA ARG A 104 1.95 11.44 1.83
C ARG A 104 2.37 11.59 0.37
N ASN A 105 3.67 11.49 0.10
CA ASN A 105 4.19 11.56 -1.26
C ASN A 105 3.72 10.37 -2.10
N ALA A 106 3.80 9.16 -1.55
CA ALA A 106 3.30 7.95 -2.20
C ALA A 106 1.78 8.00 -2.44
N ARG A 107 0.99 8.43 -1.45
CA ARG A 107 -0.46 8.62 -1.59
C ARG A 107 -0.80 9.55 -2.75
N ARG A 108 -0.10 10.68 -2.87
CA ARG A 108 -0.29 11.63 -3.97
C ARG A 108 0.05 11.00 -5.33
N LEU A 109 1.10 10.18 -5.41
CA LEU A 109 1.47 9.46 -6.62
C LEU A 109 0.37 8.48 -7.05
N PHE A 110 -0.13 7.67 -6.11
CA PHE A 110 -1.21 6.71 -6.37
C PHE A 110 -2.49 7.42 -6.84
N LEU A 111 -2.89 8.48 -6.14
CA LEU A 111 -4.11 9.23 -6.46
C LEU A 111 -4.00 9.98 -7.80
N ALA A 112 -2.81 10.41 -8.20
CA ALA A 112 -2.59 11.05 -9.50
C ALA A 112 -2.92 10.12 -10.69
N ARG A 113 -2.75 8.79 -10.53
CA ARG A 113 -3.20 7.79 -11.50
C ARG A 113 -4.65 7.38 -11.32
N GLY A 114 -5.25 7.63 -10.15
CA GLY A 114 -6.60 7.21 -9.79
C GLY A 114 -6.66 5.84 -9.10
N LEU A 115 -7.86 5.42 -8.70
CA LEU A 115 -8.13 4.11 -8.11
C LEU A 115 -8.68 3.15 -9.16
N PHE A 116 -8.30 1.88 -9.06
CA PHE A 116 -8.81 0.84 -9.93
C PHE A 116 -10.23 0.43 -9.54
N SER A 117 -11.01 -0.05 -10.50
CA SER A 117 -12.24 -0.77 -10.19
C SER A 117 -11.95 -2.07 -9.44
N GLU A 118 -12.77 -2.36 -8.43
CA GLU A 118 -12.70 -3.64 -7.71
C GLU A 118 -13.55 -4.74 -8.37
N LYS A 119 -14.32 -4.41 -9.42
CA LYS A 119 -15.30 -5.30 -10.05
C LYS A 119 -14.94 -5.72 -11.47
N ILE A 120 -14.18 -4.91 -12.18
CA ILE A 120 -13.78 -5.15 -13.57
C ILE A 120 -12.28 -4.98 -13.73
N GLU A 121 -11.70 -5.72 -14.67
CA GLU A 121 -10.32 -5.52 -15.05
C GLU A 121 -10.16 -4.22 -15.83
N GLU A 122 -9.08 -3.53 -15.52
CA GLU A 122 -8.71 -2.25 -16.08
C GLU A 122 -7.24 -2.30 -16.51
N ARG A 123 -6.93 -1.65 -17.63
CA ARG A 123 -5.54 -1.52 -18.09
C ARG A 123 -4.79 -0.49 -17.24
N GLU A 124 -5.42 0.66 -17.05
CA GLU A 124 -5.00 1.76 -16.19
C GLU A 124 -6.21 2.17 -15.33
N PRO A 125 -6.04 2.82 -14.17
CA PRO A 125 -7.18 3.18 -13.34
C PRO A 125 -8.22 3.99 -14.12
N GLY A 126 -9.48 3.55 -14.10
CA GLY A 126 -10.58 4.16 -14.86
C GLY A 126 -10.56 3.89 -16.37
N GLN A 127 -9.65 3.03 -16.86
CA GLN A 127 -9.61 2.56 -18.25
C GLN A 127 -9.89 1.06 -18.30
N PRO A 128 -11.12 0.63 -18.65
CA PRO A 128 -11.46 -0.78 -18.78
C PRO A 128 -10.49 -1.54 -19.70
N ALA A 129 -10.11 -2.74 -19.30
CA ALA A 129 -9.41 -3.64 -20.19
C ALA A 129 -10.35 -3.95 -21.37
N VAL A 130 -9.94 -3.57 -22.58
CA VAL A 130 -10.76 -3.83 -23.77
C VAL A 130 -10.88 -5.35 -23.90
N VAL A 131 -12.07 -5.89 -23.68
CA VAL A 131 -12.39 -7.25 -24.09
C VAL A 131 -12.29 -7.24 -25.61
N ALA A 132 -11.25 -7.86 -26.17
CA ALA A 132 -11.20 -8.10 -27.59
C ALA A 132 -12.41 -8.98 -27.92
N ALA A 133 -13.50 -8.37 -28.38
CA ALA A 133 -14.59 -9.09 -28.99
C ALA A 133 -13.99 -9.80 -30.20
N GLY A 134 -13.81 -11.12 -30.06
CA GLY A 134 -13.29 -11.98 -31.12
C GLY A 134 -14.06 -11.72 -32.41
N ARG A 135 -13.32 -11.52 -33.49
CA ARG A 135 -13.81 -11.74 -34.85
C ARG A 135 -13.50 -13.16 -35.25
#